data_AF-A0A6P3I9D6-F1
#
_entry.id   AF-A0A6P3I9D6-F1
#
_cell.length_a   1.000
_cell.length_b   1.000
_cell.length_c   1.000
_cell.angle_alpha   90.00
_cell.angle_beta   90.00
_cell.angle_gamma   90.00
#
_symmetry.space_group_name_H-M   'P 1'
#
loop_
_entity.id
_entity.type
_entity.pdbx_description
1 polymer ?
#
loop_
_entity_poly.entity_id
_entity_poly.type
_entity_poly.pdbx_seq_one_letter_code
_entity_poly.pdbx_strand_id
1 'polypeptide(L)'
;MKSYDTAKEDQKKKLDFLKKGIQLNYQHHWIIDNMPVVWCRDINGGNKYCTTGFPIGCFVPQSGEPSDACFMHPEFNKTNTYYIFNHVDITITYH
;
A
#
# COMPACT_ATOMS: atom_id res chain seq x y z
N MET A 1 -10.12 -8.24 11.71
CA MET A 1 -9.93 -8.43 10.24
C MET A 1 -11.24 -8.09 9.54
N LYS A 2 -11.23 -7.13 8.61
CA LYS A 2 -12.44 -6.71 7.86
C LYS A 2 -12.63 -7.61 6.63
N SER A 3 -13.85 -8.03 6.36
CA SER A 3 -14.20 -8.85 5.19
C SER A 3 -15.19 -8.10 4.29
N TYR A 4 -15.14 -8.35 2.98
CA TYR A 4 -16.06 -7.80 1.98
C TYR A 4 -16.82 -8.96 1.33
N ASP A 5 -18.15 -8.91 1.39
CA ASP A 5 -19.07 -9.84 0.76
C ASP A 5 -19.38 -9.39 -0.67
N THR A 6 -18.95 -10.18 -1.67
CA THR A 6 -19.15 -9.85 -3.08
C THR A 6 -20.59 -10.03 -3.55
N ALA A 7 -21.45 -10.72 -2.78
CA ALA A 7 -22.88 -10.82 -3.05
C ALA A 7 -23.62 -9.50 -2.72
N LYS A 8 -23.06 -8.67 -1.83
CA LYS A 8 -23.61 -7.35 -1.50
C LYS A 8 -23.04 -6.28 -2.41
N GLU A 9 -23.91 -5.65 -3.19
CA GLU A 9 -23.49 -4.67 -4.21
C GLU A 9 -22.69 -3.49 -3.61
N ASP A 10 -23.06 -3.01 -2.42
CA ASP A 10 -22.36 -1.90 -1.75
C ASP A 10 -20.92 -2.29 -1.36
N GLN A 11 -20.72 -3.53 -0.90
CA GLN A 11 -19.42 -4.03 -0.48
C GLN A 11 -18.54 -4.37 -1.69
N LYS A 12 -19.14 -4.93 -2.75
CA LYS A 12 -18.47 -5.13 -4.03
C LYS A 12 -17.94 -3.81 -4.61
N LYS A 13 -18.76 -2.75 -4.65
CA LYS A 13 -18.33 -1.42 -5.11
C LYS A 13 -17.13 -0.89 -4.31
N LYS A 14 -17.13 -1.05 -2.98
CA LYS A 14 -16.02 -0.64 -2.11
C LYS A 14 -14.75 -1.45 -2.39
N LEU A 15 -14.89 -2.77 -2.60
CA LEU A 15 -13.77 -3.65 -2.93
C LEU A 15 -13.16 -3.31 -4.30
N ASP A 16 -14.01 -3.07 -5.30
CA ASP A 16 -13.56 -2.71 -6.65
C ASP A 16 -12.87 -1.35 -6.66
N PHE A 17 -13.36 -0.38 -5.87
CA PHE A 17 -12.69 0.90 -5.67
C PHE A 17 -11.29 0.73 -5.07
N LEU A 18 -11.13 -0.12 -4.04
CA LEU A 18 -9.82 -0.39 -3.44
C LEU A 18 -8.85 -1.03 -4.44
N LYS A 19 -9.30 -2.06 -5.18
CA LYS A 19 -8.48 -2.70 -6.21
C LYS A 19 -8.04 -1.71 -7.28
N LYS A 20 -8.97 -0.86 -7.75
CA LYS A 20 -8.68 0.19 -8.73
C LYS A 20 -7.71 1.24 -8.18
N GLY A 21 -7.86 1.64 -6.92
CA GLY A 21 -6.92 2.56 -6.26
C GLY A 21 -5.50 1.99 -6.20
N ILE A 22 -5.35 0.70 -5.90
CA ILE A 22 -4.05 0.01 -5.93
C ILE A 22 -3.46 0.03 -7.35
N GLN A 23 -4.26 -0.31 -8.37
CA GLN A 23 -3.82 -0.29 -9.78
C GLN A 23 -3.40 1.11 -10.26
N LEU A 24 -4.05 2.16 -9.75
CA LEU A 24 -3.73 3.55 -10.07
C LEU A 24 -2.65 4.14 -9.15
N ASN A 25 -1.99 3.32 -8.31
CA ASN A 25 -0.98 3.73 -7.35
C ASN A 25 -1.45 4.90 -6.46
N TYR A 26 -2.66 4.80 -5.90
CA TYR A 26 -3.14 5.75 -4.90
C TYR A 26 -2.29 5.64 -3.63
N GLN A 27 -2.03 6.79 -3.01
CA GLN A 27 -1.13 6.89 -1.87
C GLN A 27 -1.78 7.71 -0.74
N HIS A 28 -1.57 7.23 0.48
CA HIS A 28 -1.81 8.00 1.70
C HIS A 28 -0.73 9.07 1.84
N HIS A 29 -1.17 10.28 2.18
CA HIS A 29 -0.31 11.40 2.49
C HIS A 29 -0.71 11.91 3.87
N TRP A 30 0.27 12.14 4.73
CA TRP A 30 0.04 12.68 6.08
C TRP A 30 0.83 13.97 6.26
N ILE A 31 0.22 14.93 6.92
CA ILE A 31 0.84 16.20 7.31
C ILE A 31 0.71 16.29 8.82
N ILE A 32 1.82 16.49 9.51
CA ILE A 32 1.91 16.52 10.97
C ILE A 32 2.71 17.78 11.32
N ASP A 33 2.13 18.67 12.14
CA ASP A 33 2.69 19.98 12.47
C ASP A 33 3.07 20.82 11.24
N ASN A 34 2.23 20.79 10.21
CA ASN A 34 2.46 21.43 8.91
C ASN A 34 3.67 20.88 8.13
N MET A 35 4.27 19.76 8.54
CA MET A 35 5.32 19.07 7.80
C MET A 35 4.79 17.77 7.16
N PRO A 36 5.09 17.51 5.88
CA PRO A 36 4.71 16.25 5.24
C PRO A 36 5.52 15.10 5.81
N VAL A 37 4.84 13.99 6.11
CA VAL A 37 5.51 12.73 6.46
C VAL A 37 6.19 12.18 5.20
N VAL A 38 7.46 11.82 5.32
CA VAL A 38 8.24 11.19 4.25
C VAL A 38 8.41 9.71 4.54
N TRP A 39 8.06 8.88 3.58
CA TRP A 39 8.29 7.44 3.60
C TRP A 39 9.56 7.11 2.82
N CYS A 40 10.55 6.53 3.49
CA CYS A 40 11.82 6.12 2.89
C CYS A 40 11.97 4.60 2.92
N ARG A 41 12.48 4.05 1.83
CA ARG A 41 12.68 2.61 1.62
C ARG A 41 14.01 2.34 0.95
N ASP A 42 14.61 1.21 1.32
CA ASP A 42 15.81 0.73 0.63
C ASP A 42 15.45 0.24 -0.77
N ILE A 43 16.30 0.54 -1.74
CA ILE A 43 16.22 0.02 -3.11
C ILE A 43 17.45 -0.83 -3.42
N ASN A 44 17.32 -1.70 -4.42
CA ASN A 44 18.42 -2.54 -4.87
C ASN A 44 19.66 -1.68 -5.15
N GLY A 45 20.80 -2.06 -4.57
CA GLY A 45 22.06 -1.30 -4.65
C GLY A 45 22.39 -0.43 -3.44
N GLY A 46 21.63 -0.51 -2.34
CA GLY A 46 21.97 0.15 -1.06
C GLY A 46 21.63 1.64 -0.99
N ASN A 47 20.99 2.18 -2.02
CA ASN A 47 20.45 3.53 -2.01
C ASN A 47 19.08 3.55 -1.33
N LYS A 48 18.68 4.72 -0.81
CA LYS A 48 17.34 4.95 -0.26
C LYS A 48 16.51 5.77 -1.23
N TYR A 49 15.27 5.37 -1.42
CA TYR A 49 14.27 6.13 -2.16
C TYR A 49 13.22 6.66 -1.18
N CYS A 50 12.93 7.95 -1.25
CA CYS A 50 12.00 8.62 -0.33
C CYS A 50 10.88 9.32 -1.11
N THR A 51 9.63 9.14 -0.66
CA THR A 51 8.43 9.78 -1.22
C THR A 51 7.56 10.34 -0.12
N THR A 52 6.76 11.36 -0.43
CA THR A 52 5.78 11.94 0.50
C THR A 52 4.48 11.14 0.58
N GLY A 53 4.35 10.08 -0.22
CA GLY A 53 3.20 9.20 -0.25
C GLY A 53 3.55 7.77 0.11
N PHE A 54 2.63 7.11 0.83
CA PHE A 54 2.67 5.70 1.17
C PHE A 54 1.58 4.95 0.40
N PRO A 55 1.91 3.89 -0.36
CA PRO A 55 0.94 3.19 -1.20
C PRO A 55 -0.20 2.57 -0.37
N ILE A 56 -1.43 2.61 -0.87
CA ILE A 56 -2.57 1.97 -0.17
C ILE A 56 -2.54 0.43 -0.24
N GLY A 57 -1.66 -0.13 -1.07
CA GLY A 57 -1.51 -1.57 -1.28
C GLY A 57 -0.66 -1.88 -2.50
N CYS A 58 -0.57 -3.15 -2.85
CA CYS A 58 0.15 -3.63 -4.02
C CYS A 58 -0.55 -4.86 -4.64
N PHE A 59 -0.24 -5.16 -5.90
CA PHE A 59 -0.79 -6.31 -6.62
C PHE A 59 0.34 -7.17 -7.18
N VAL A 60 0.30 -8.48 -6.89
CA VAL A 60 1.24 -9.43 -7.48
C VAL A 60 0.58 -10.03 -8.71
N PRO A 61 1.07 -9.73 -9.93
CA PRO A 61 0.52 -10.29 -11.16
C PRO A 61 0.77 -11.80 -11.22
N GLN A 62 0.05 -12.48 -12.12
CA GLN A 62 0.19 -13.93 -12.31
C GLN A 62 1.58 -14.33 -12.82
N SER A 63 2.29 -13.43 -13.50
CA SER A 63 3.67 -13.60 -13.94
C SER A 63 4.68 -13.68 -12.80
N GLY A 64 4.31 -13.32 -11.57
CA GLY A 64 5.14 -13.42 -10.37
C GLY A 64 6.16 -12.29 -10.19
N GLU A 65 6.39 -11.46 -11.20
CA GLU A 65 7.17 -10.22 -11.10
C GLU A 65 6.40 -9.20 -10.25
N PRO A 66 6.80 -8.93 -8.98
CA PRO A 66 6.08 -8.00 -8.12
C PRO A 66 6.34 -6.58 -8.62
N SER A 67 5.27 -5.83 -8.96
CA SER A 67 5.44 -4.40 -9.22
C SER A 67 5.49 -3.61 -7.91
N ASP A 68 6.23 -2.50 -7.94
CA ASP A 68 6.14 -1.41 -6.97
C ASP A 68 6.49 -1.75 -5.51
N ALA A 69 5.49 -1.73 -4.63
CA ALA A 69 5.63 -1.80 -3.19
C ALA A 69 5.64 -3.24 -2.65
N CYS A 70 5.18 -4.23 -3.44
CA CYS A 70 5.16 -5.62 -3.01
C CYS A 70 6.57 -6.16 -2.70
N PHE A 71 7.62 -5.65 -3.36
CA PHE A 71 9.00 -6.06 -3.10
C PHE A 71 9.45 -5.78 -1.65
N MET A 72 8.86 -4.77 -0.99
CA MET A 72 9.26 -4.39 0.37
C MET A 72 8.91 -5.44 1.43
N HIS A 73 7.98 -6.34 1.09
CA HIS A 73 7.38 -7.30 2.02
C HIS A 73 7.46 -8.70 1.39
N PRO A 74 8.52 -9.48 1.67
CA PRO A 74 8.72 -10.82 1.12
C PRO A 74 7.54 -11.79 1.37
N GLU A 75 6.73 -11.51 2.38
CA GLU A 75 5.49 -12.22 2.69
C GLU A 75 4.38 -12.04 1.63
N PHE A 76 4.47 -11.01 0.79
CA PHE A 76 3.51 -10.71 -0.27
C PHE A 76 3.90 -11.39 -1.59
N ASN A 77 3.93 -12.72 -1.57
CA ASN A 77 4.42 -13.55 -2.69
C ASN A 77 3.35 -14.39 -3.40
N LYS A 78 2.07 -14.31 -2.99
CA LYS A 78 1.01 -15.05 -3.66
C LYS A 78 0.65 -14.37 -4.97
N THR A 79 0.73 -15.11 -6.06
CA THR A 79 0.37 -14.61 -7.39
C THR A 79 -1.12 -14.29 -7.49
N ASN A 80 -1.46 -13.37 -8.39
CA ASN A 80 -2.82 -12.88 -8.63
C ASN A 80 -3.54 -12.40 -7.34
N THR A 81 -2.79 -11.77 -6.43
CA THR A 81 -3.29 -11.37 -5.11
C THR A 81 -3.08 -9.88 -4.89
N TYR A 82 -4.12 -9.22 -4.36
CA TYR A 82 -4.05 -7.85 -3.87
C TYR A 82 -3.72 -7.84 -2.38
N TYR A 83 -2.71 -7.08 -2.00
CA TYR A 83 -2.35 -6.82 -0.61
C TYR A 83 -2.68 -5.37 -0.27
N ILE A 84 -3.41 -5.16 0.82
CA ILE A 84 -3.90 -3.84 1.24
C ILE A 84 -3.09 -3.39 2.45
N PHE A 85 -2.55 -2.16 2.40
CA PHE A 85 -1.74 -1.57 3.48
C PHE A 85 -2.58 -0.59 4.31
N ASN A 86 -3.68 -1.08 4.88
CA ASN A 86 -4.69 -0.23 5.55
C ASN A 86 -4.46 -0.10 7.08
N HIS A 87 -3.46 -0.76 7.65
CA HIS A 87 -3.11 -0.59 9.05
C HIS A 87 -1.74 0.10 9.13
N VAL A 88 -1.73 1.36 9.54
CA VAL A 88 -0.52 2.15 9.75
C VAL A 88 -0.64 2.83 11.11
N ASP A 89 0.32 2.55 11.98
CA ASP A 89 0.45 3.20 13.28
C ASP A 89 1.64 4.16 13.24
N ILE A 90 1.37 5.46 13.39
CA ILE A 90 2.41 6.50 13.41
C ILE A 90 2.57 6.95 14.86
N THR A 91 3.73 6.70 15.45
CA THR A 91 4.09 7.19 16.79
C THR A 91 5.09 8.33 16.65
N ILE A 92 4.76 9.48 17.23
CA ILE A 92 5.58 10.69 17.18
C ILE A 92 5.94 11.06 18.59
N THR A 93 7.22 11.33 18.82
CA THR A 93 7.73 11.75 20.13
C THR A 93 8.32 13.14 19.99
N TYR A 94 7.90 14.04 20.86
CA TYR A 94 8.44 15.38 21.00
C TYR A 94 9.32 15.44 22.25
N HIS A 95 10.34 16.30 22.22
CA HIS A 95 11.23 16.56 23.35
C HIS A 95 10.89 17.90 24.01
#